data_AF-A0A9Q1CWG2-F1
#
_entry.id   AF-A0A9Q1CWG2-F1
#
_cell.length_a   1.000
_cell.length_b   1.000
_cell.length_c   1.000
_cell.angle_alpha   90.00
_cell.angle_beta   90.00
_cell.angle_gamma   90.00
#
_symmetry.space_group_name_H-M   'P 1'
#
loop_
_entity.id
_entity.type
_entity.pdbx_description
1 polymer ?
#
loop_
_entity_poly.entity_id
_entity_poly.type
_entity_poly.pdbx_seq_one_letter_code
_entity_poly.pdbx_strand_id
1 'polypeptide(L)'
;MRLGSSLCVRVGPCGWAPPSWLCSRVFIKQLVVSCPQEHYEGLLCPLLGPLFAYMLQRLSQRWQFINQKGILCGEDDEVCEEKQVTQEMLEEQLVRLVTREVMDLISVTCILKKAPEHAASKEDVDEEEMMATDSSQAAQGTPTYPTDELTELGKCLLQHEDIYMTLLTLSFNSLSWRDTGNCHRMASLVCWALLRQVVGGSLLPEAVSWLYSSVLKGLQMHGQHEGCCAALMQLAFNIYDTLRPRYTELRSIMAQIPSLQSDALALYEQKLLNPPPQRLGEKKKKEQFKRLLAGIVGKPLGQQFKKDVHIRNLPSLFKKVKPEGKRDVLESSEDTALTCLFTPPQDHL
;
A
#
# COMPACT_ATOMS: atom_id res chain seq x y z
N MET A 1 -37.76 36.19 -16.85
CA MET A 1 -36.80 36.69 -15.85
C MET A 1 -35.45 36.04 -16.12
N ARG A 2 -34.48 36.83 -16.58
CA ARG A 2 -33.11 36.38 -16.84
C ARG A 2 -32.32 36.48 -15.54
N LEU A 3 -31.73 35.37 -15.11
CA LEU A 3 -30.60 35.35 -14.18
C LEU A 3 -29.51 34.51 -14.83
N GLY A 4 -28.77 35.16 -15.73
CA GLY A 4 -27.40 34.76 -16.01
C GLY A 4 -26.50 35.64 -15.16
N SER A 5 -25.51 35.06 -14.49
CA SER A 5 -24.21 35.68 -14.20
C SER A 5 -23.29 34.68 -13.49
N SER A 6 -22.30 34.21 -14.25
CA SER A 6 -20.90 34.08 -13.86
C SER A 6 -20.53 33.15 -12.70
N LEU A 7 -20.15 31.92 -13.05
CA LEU A 7 -19.09 31.20 -12.33
C LEU A 7 -18.05 30.68 -13.33
N CYS A 8 -17.54 31.57 -14.17
CA CYS A 8 -16.38 31.29 -15.01
C CYS A 8 -15.17 31.97 -14.37
N VAL A 9 -14.54 31.30 -13.40
CA VAL A 9 -13.28 31.77 -12.83
C VAL A 9 -12.17 31.41 -13.82
N ARG A 10 -11.64 32.44 -14.47
CA ARG A 10 -10.50 32.36 -15.36
C ARG A 10 -9.28 31.93 -14.53
N VAL A 11 -8.81 30.69 -14.70
CA VAL A 11 -7.60 30.17 -14.06
C VAL A 11 -6.39 30.71 -14.81
N GLY A 12 -5.69 31.67 -14.21
CA GLY A 12 -4.40 32.16 -14.70
C GLY A 12 -3.29 31.10 -14.57
N PRO A 13 -2.19 31.22 -15.35
CA PRO A 13 -1.13 30.23 -15.34
C PRO A 13 -0.08 30.61 -14.30
N CYS A 14 -0.33 30.38 -13.01
CA CYS A 14 0.69 30.32 -11.94
C CYS A 14 0.05 30.01 -10.57
N GLY A 15 0.61 29.05 -9.83
CA GLY A 15 0.43 28.92 -8.37
C GLY A 15 -0.61 27.89 -7.90
N TRP A 16 -0.14 26.82 -7.28
CA TRP A 16 -0.94 25.69 -6.80
C TRP A 16 -1.65 25.97 -5.46
N ALA A 17 -2.99 25.97 -5.49
CA ALA A 17 -4.00 25.79 -4.42
C ALA A 17 -4.02 26.73 -3.18
N PRO A 18 -5.17 27.37 -2.89
CA PRO A 18 -5.88 26.94 -1.67
C PRO A 18 -7.43 26.66 -1.69
N PRO A 19 -8.30 27.06 -2.65
CA PRO A 19 -9.75 26.84 -2.47
C PRO A 19 -10.28 25.46 -2.91
N SER A 20 -9.64 24.76 -3.85
CA SER A 20 -10.20 23.52 -4.42
C SER A 20 -10.05 22.29 -3.52
N TRP A 21 -8.99 22.20 -2.72
CA TRP A 21 -8.72 21.08 -1.80
C TRP A 21 -9.67 21.06 -0.59
N LEU A 22 -9.92 22.24 0.01
CA LEU A 22 -10.90 22.38 1.09
C LEU A 22 -12.31 21.99 0.62
N CYS A 23 -12.66 22.33 -0.61
CA CYS A 23 -13.94 21.99 -1.23
C CYS A 23 -14.13 20.45 -1.33
N SER A 24 -13.13 19.71 -1.79
CA SER A 24 -13.23 18.24 -1.83
C SER A 24 -13.43 17.59 -0.45
N ARG A 25 -12.68 18.04 0.57
CA ARG A 25 -12.70 17.45 1.90
C ARG A 25 -13.96 17.81 2.70
N VAL A 26 -14.37 19.08 2.66
CA VAL A 26 -15.45 19.58 3.52
C VAL A 26 -16.79 19.51 2.82
N PHE A 27 -16.86 19.90 1.55
CA PHE A 27 -18.14 19.98 0.84
C PHE A 27 -18.52 18.63 0.20
N ILE A 28 -17.67 18.07 -0.67
CA ILE A 28 -18.02 16.87 -1.44
C ILE A 28 -18.23 15.66 -0.52
N LYS A 29 -17.34 15.44 0.45
CA LYS A 29 -17.49 14.33 1.39
C LYS A 29 -18.76 14.42 2.23
N GLN A 30 -19.10 15.61 2.74
CA GLN A 30 -20.33 15.80 3.53
C GLN A 30 -21.59 15.65 2.67
N LEU A 31 -21.53 16.14 1.42
CA LEU A 31 -22.59 15.95 0.45
C LEU A 31 -22.83 14.46 0.20
N VAL A 32 -21.78 13.68 -0.03
CA VAL A 32 -21.87 12.23 -0.25
C VAL A 32 -22.50 11.50 0.94
N VAL A 33 -22.06 11.81 2.16
CA VAL A 33 -22.55 11.12 3.37
C VAL A 33 -23.99 11.51 3.70
N SER A 34 -24.40 12.74 3.40
CA SER A 34 -25.73 13.26 3.76
C SER A 34 -26.79 13.11 2.67
N CYS A 35 -26.40 12.70 1.45
CA CYS A 35 -27.30 12.63 0.32
C CYS A 35 -28.22 11.38 0.41
N PRO A 36 -29.54 11.55 0.32
CA PRO A 36 -30.48 10.43 0.21
C PRO A 36 -30.27 9.62 -1.07
N GLN A 37 -30.61 8.32 -1.02
CA GLN A 37 -30.42 7.39 -2.14
C GLN A 37 -31.16 7.81 -3.42
N GLU A 38 -32.31 8.46 -3.28
CA GLU A 38 -33.14 8.97 -4.39
C GLU A 38 -32.40 9.96 -5.30
N HIS A 39 -31.33 10.59 -4.79
CA HIS A 39 -30.56 11.59 -5.51
C HIS A 39 -29.20 11.07 -6.00
N TYR A 40 -28.89 9.78 -5.86
CA TYR A 40 -27.61 9.22 -6.29
C TYR A 40 -27.43 9.33 -7.81
N GLU A 41 -28.40 8.88 -8.58
CA GLU A 41 -28.36 8.95 -10.05
C GLU A 41 -28.49 10.39 -10.56
N GLY A 42 -29.37 11.20 -9.95
CA GLY A 42 -29.66 12.55 -10.44
C GLY A 42 -28.62 13.61 -10.06
N LEU A 43 -27.86 13.41 -8.98
CA LEU A 43 -26.91 14.41 -8.46
C LEU A 43 -25.51 13.83 -8.26
N LEU A 44 -25.36 12.72 -7.53
CA LEU A 44 -24.03 12.25 -7.13
C LEU A 44 -23.26 11.61 -8.28
N CYS A 45 -23.85 10.75 -9.10
CA CYS A 45 -23.15 10.12 -10.21
C CYS A 45 -22.64 11.14 -11.25
N PRO A 46 -23.47 12.11 -11.71
CA PRO A 46 -23.03 13.16 -12.63
C PRO A 46 -21.98 14.10 -12.05
N LEU A 47 -21.92 14.23 -10.72
CA LEU A 47 -20.92 15.05 -10.04
C LEU A 47 -19.60 14.28 -9.82
N LEU A 48 -19.68 13.06 -9.29
CA LEU A 48 -18.53 12.27 -8.86
C LEU A 48 -17.78 11.65 -10.03
N GLY A 49 -18.48 11.24 -11.10
CA GLY A 49 -17.83 10.65 -12.28
C GLY A 49 -16.76 11.57 -12.88
N PRO A 50 -17.14 12.79 -13.34
CA PRO A 50 -16.19 13.77 -13.86
C PRO A 50 -15.13 14.20 -12.84
N LEU A 51 -15.50 14.30 -11.56
CA LEU A 51 -14.56 14.64 -10.49
C LEU A 51 -13.46 13.58 -10.37
N PHE A 52 -13.82 12.30 -10.29
CA PHE A 52 -12.83 11.22 -10.19
C PHE A 52 -11.99 11.11 -11.46
N ALA A 53 -12.58 11.32 -12.65
CA ALA A 53 -11.84 11.30 -13.91
C ALA A 53 -10.77 12.42 -13.94
N TYR A 54 -11.14 13.63 -13.54
CA TYR A 54 -10.22 14.74 -13.41
C TYR A 54 -9.11 14.46 -12.37
N MET A 55 -9.46 13.92 -11.21
CA MET A 55 -8.49 13.60 -10.16
C MET A 55 -7.53 12.49 -10.60
N LEU A 56 -8.01 11.48 -11.34
CA LEU A 56 -7.17 10.45 -11.92
C LEU A 56 -6.12 11.04 -12.86
N GLN A 57 -6.54 11.90 -13.80
CA GLN A 57 -5.62 12.54 -14.72
C GLN A 57 -4.58 13.39 -13.98
N ARG A 58 -5.04 14.26 -13.06
CA ARG A 58 -4.18 15.20 -12.35
C ARG A 58 -3.19 14.52 -11.41
N LEU A 59 -3.64 13.54 -10.63
CA LEU A 59 -2.76 12.81 -9.70
C LEU A 59 -1.76 11.95 -10.47
N SER A 60 -2.18 11.28 -11.55
CA SER A 60 -1.27 10.46 -12.36
C SER A 60 -0.14 11.30 -12.96
N GLN A 61 -0.47 12.46 -13.53
CA GLN A 61 0.54 13.39 -14.08
C GLN A 61 1.50 13.90 -13.00
N ARG A 62 0.98 14.28 -11.83
CA ARG A 62 1.81 14.80 -10.74
C ARG A 62 2.72 13.74 -10.13
N TRP A 63 2.22 12.52 -9.94
CA TRP A 63 3.03 11.41 -9.46
C TRP A 63 4.07 10.95 -10.49
N GLN A 64 3.77 11.00 -11.79
CA GLN A 64 4.77 10.77 -12.84
C GLN A 64 5.90 11.78 -12.75
N PHE A 65 5.58 13.06 -12.59
CA PHE A 65 6.58 14.13 -12.44
C PHE A 65 7.46 13.95 -11.19
N ILE A 66 6.84 13.66 -10.03
CA ILE A 66 7.57 13.39 -8.77
C ILE A 66 8.50 12.18 -8.94
N ASN A 67 8.03 11.11 -9.57
CA ASN A 67 8.82 9.89 -9.75
C ASN A 67 9.98 10.06 -10.75
N GLN A 68 9.84 10.92 -11.76
CA GLN A 68 10.90 11.21 -12.74
C GLN A 68 11.98 12.14 -12.17
N LYS A 69 11.59 13.15 -11.38
CA LYS A 69 12.53 14.13 -10.81
C LYS A 69 13.50 13.54 -9.80
N GLY A 70 13.09 12.53 -9.04
CA GLY A 70 13.98 11.81 -8.12
C GLY A 70 15.13 11.07 -8.80
N ILE A 71 15.22 11.07 -10.13
CA ILE A 71 16.27 10.42 -10.94
C ILE A 71 17.26 11.44 -11.53
N LEU A 72 16.90 12.75 -11.59
CA LEU A 72 17.58 13.74 -12.43
C LEU A 72 18.32 14.87 -11.68
N CYS A 73 18.33 14.91 -10.34
CA CYS A 73 19.17 15.86 -9.62
C CYS A 73 20.64 15.42 -9.66
N GLY A 74 21.34 15.86 -10.70
CA GLY A 74 22.80 15.96 -10.73
C GLY A 74 23.24 17.31 -10.15
N GLU A 75 24.40 17.26 -9.49
CA GLU A 75 25.16 18.33 -8.86
C GLU A 75 25.28 19.55 -9.78
N ASP A 76 24.76 20.72 -9.39
CA ASP A 76 25.29 22.06 -9.72
C ASP A 76 24.36 23.16 -9.14
N ASP A 77 24.97 24.06 -8.34
CA ASP A 77 24.43 25.28 -7.67
C ASP A 77 23.84 25.17 -6.23
N GLU A 78 24.71 24.90 -5.25
CA GLU A 78 24.43 24.76 -3.80
C GLU A 78 23.52 25.84 -3.15
N VAL A 79 23.45 27.06 -3.69
CA VAL A 79 22.69 28.18 -3.07
C VAL A 79 21.29 28.38 -3.69
N CYS A 80 21.07 27.94 -4.93
CA CYS A 80 19.72 27.88 -5.54
C CYS A 80 19.00 26.58 -5.19
N GLU A 81 19.76 25.53 -4.89
CA GLU A 81 19.27 24.20 -4.54
C GLU A 81 18.37 24.21 -3.30
N GLU A 82 18.71 24.89 -2.20
CA GLU A 82 17.91 24.80 -0.96
C GLU A 82 16.47 25.32 -1.12
N LYS A 83 16.28 26.46 -1.80
CA LYS A 83 14.95 27.03 -2.06
C LYS A 83 14.16 26.16 -3.04
N GLN A 84 14.83 25.57 -4.02
CA GLN A 84 14.20 24.66 -4.97
C GLN A 84 13.80 23.33 -4.32
N VAL A 85 14.68 22.73 -3.52
CA VAL A 85 14.44 21.49 -2.76
C VAL A 85 13.27 21.67 -1.79
N THR A 86 13.23 22.78 -1.04
CA THR A 86 12.11 23.05 -0.10
C THR A 86 10.78 23.23 -0.83
N GLN A 87 10.76 23.91 -1.98
CA GLN A 87 9.55 24.02 -2.80
C GLN A 87 9.11 22.66 -3.38
N GLU A 88 10.04 21.84 -3.87
CA GLU A 88 9.73 20.52 -4.41
C GLU A 88 9.19 19.56 -3.34
N MET A 89 9.79 19.58 -2.15
CA MET A 89 9.27 18.84 -1.00
C MET A 89 7.85 19.30 -0.64
N LEU A 90 7.58 20.61 -0.64
CA LEU A 90 6.24 21.13 -0.39
C LEU A 90 5.22 20.65 -1.43
N GLU A 91 5.58 20.72 -2.72
CA GLU A 91 4.72 20.23 -3.82
C GLU A 91 4.44 18.73 -3.69
N GLU A 92 5.43 17.92 -3.32
CA GLU A 92 5.24 16.49 -3.05
C GLU A 92 4.34 16.24 -1.83
N GLN A 93 4.44 17.03 -0.76
CA GLN A 93 3.53 16.87 0.37
C GLN A 93 2.09 17.24 0.01
N LEU A 94 1.88 18.31 -0.75
CA LEU A 94 0.55 18.66 -1.29
C LEU A 94 0.02 17.54 -2.20
N VAL A 95 0.90 17.00 -3.05
CA VAL A 95 0.88 15.66 -3.67
C VAL A 95 0.07 14.60 -2.92
N ARG A 96 0.72 14.17 -1.83
CA ARG A 96 0.28 13.12 -0.92
C ARG A 96 -1.00 13.49 -0.19
N LEU A 97 -1.15 14.74 0.26
CA LEU A 97 -2.36 15.20 0.94
C LEU A 97 -3.59 15.08 0.03
N VAL A 98 -3.51 15.61 -1.19
CA VAL A 98 -4.61 15.51 -2.15
C VAL A 98 -4.90 14.06 -2.51
N THR A 99 -3.85 13.25 -2.68
CA THR A 99 -3.99 11.80 -2.90
C THR A 99 -4.80 11.14 -1.78
N ARG A 100 -4.43 11.37 -0.52
CA ARG A 100 -5.11 10.78 0.65
C ARG A 100 -6.57 11.20 0.74
N GLU A 101 -6.89 12.46 0.46
CA GLU A 101 -8.27 12.95 0.48
C GLU A 101 -9.13 12.30 -0.62
N VAL A 102 -8.59 12.13 -1.82
CA VAL A 102 -9.30 11.43 -2.91
C VAL A 102 -9.55 9.97 -2.55
N MET A 103 -8.55 9.30 -1.98
CA MET A 103 -8.66 7.89 -1.59
C MET A 103 -9.61 7.69 -0.41
N ASP A 104 -9.64 8.65 0.52
CA ASP A 104 -10.64 8.68 1.60
C ASP A 104 -12.05 8.93 1.06
N LEU A 105 -12.20 9.84 0.08
CA LEU A 105 -13.48 10.05 -0.61
C LEU A 105 -13.96 8.76 -1.28
N ILE A 106 -13.11 8.08 -2.07
CA ILE A 106 -13.45 6.78 -2.68
C ILE A 106 -13.86 5.77 -1.61
N SER A 107 -13.10 5.69 -0.51
CA SER A 107 -13.39 4.77 0.59
C SER A 107 -14.77 5.04 1.21
N VAL A 108 -15.10 6.29 1.49
CA VAL A 108 -16.40 6.68 2.09
C VAL A 108 -17.54 6.49 1.10
N THR A 109 -17.30 6.80 -0.17
CA THR A 109 -18.28 6.64 -1.24
C THR A 109 -18.61 5.18 -1.49
N CYS A 110 -17.62 4.27 -1.45
CA CYS A 110 -17.80 2.90 -1.94
C CYS A 110 -17.83 1.83 -0.84
N ILE A 111 -17.14 2.02 0.28
CA ILE A 111 -16.90 0.94 1.26
C ILE A 111 -17.75 1.14 2.51
N LEU A 112 -18.55 0.14 2.85
CA LEU A 112 -19.31 0.15 4.09
C LEU A 112 -18.37 -0.13 5.26
N LYS A 113 -18.23 0.83 6.17
CA LYS A 113 -17.60 0.58 7.47
C LYS A 113 -18.67 0.05 8.41
N LYS A 114 -18.61 -1.24 8.78
CA LYS A 114 -19.40 -1.73 9.91
C LYS A 114 -18.92 -1.00 11.16
N ALA A 115 -19.79 -0.20 11.76
CA ALA A 115 -19.54 0.32 13.10
C ALA A 115 -19.46 -0.89 14.05
N PRO A 116 -18.57 -0.88 15.05
CA PRO A 116 -18.68 -1.83 16.15
C PRO A 116 -20.04 -1.57 16.80
N GLU A 117 -20.92 -2.58 16.78
CA GLU A 117 -22.21 -2.50 17.44
C GLU A 117 -21.97 -2.21 18.92
N HIS A 118 -22.21 -0.98 19.34
CA HIS A 118 -22.37 -0.69 20.75
C HIS A 118 -23.67 -1.35 21.18
N ALA A 119 -23.52 -2.38 22.02
CA ALA A 119 -24.59 -3.10 22.68
C ALA A 119 -25.64 -2.14 23.24
N ALA A 120 -26.79 -2.06 22.59
CA ALA A 120 -27.97 -1.42 23.11
C ALA A 120 -28.95 -2.50 23.57
N SER A 121 -29.15 -2.54 24.88
CA SER A 121 -30.34 -3.02 25.60
C SER A 121 -30.81 -4.45 25.34
N LYS A 122 -30.44 -5.35 26.26
CA LYS A 122 -31.43 -6.26 26.86
C LYS A 122 -31.31 -6.18 28.37
N GLU A 123 -32.33 -5.56 28.96
CA GLU A 123 -32.63 -5.62 30.39
C GLU A 123 -32.96 -7.07 30.78
N ASP A 124 -32.40 -7.50 31.91
CA ASP A 124 -32.83 -8.46 32.93
C ASP A 124 -33.87 -9.54 32.57
N VAL A 125 -33.51 -10.83 32.73
CA VAL A 125 -34.18 -11.81 33.62
C VAL A 125 -33.21 -12.96 33.94
N ASP A 126 -32.91 -13.07 35.25
CA ASP A 126 -32.51 -14.17 36.13
C ASP A 126 -31.69 -15.41 35.67
N GLU A 127 -30.56 -15.49 36.37
CA GLU A 127 -29.85 -16.59 37.05
C GLU A 127 -30.61 -17.92 37.26
N GLU A 128 -29.96 -19.04 36.89
CA GLU A 128 -29.80 -20.19 37.80
C GLU A 128 -28.63 -21.10 37.37
N GLU A 129 -27.66 -21.16 38.29
CA GLU A 129 -26.59 -22.10 38.58
C GLU A 129 -26.40 -23.36 37.70
N MET A 130 -25.15 -23.59 37.24
CA MET A 130 -24.33 -24.71 37.71
C MET A 130 -22.83 -24.48 37.39
N MET A 131 -22.02 -24.75 38.40
CA MET A 131 -20.62 -24.36 38.57
C MET A 131 -19.59 -25.22 37.82
N ALA A 132 -18.59 -24.51 37.29
CA ALA A 132 -17.14 -24.80 37.31
C ALA A 132 -16.60 -26.21 36.99
N THR A 133 -15.86 -26.33 35.87
CA THR A 133 -14.47 -26.81 35.91
C THR A 133 -13.62 -26.25 34.75
N ASP A 134 -12.78 -25.29 35.11
CA ASP A 134 -11.43 -24.91 34.66
C ASP A 134 -11.00 -24.82 33.16
N SER A 135 -10.87 -23.56 32.74
CA SER A 135 -9.71 -22.89 32.11
C SER A 135 -8.71 -23.69 31.25
N SER A 136 -8.90 -23.62 29.93
CA SER A 136 -7.87 -23.10 29.00
C SER A 136 -8.43 -23.04 27.58
N GLN A 137 -9.29 -22.07 27.29
CA GLN A 137 -9.53 -21.65 25.91
C GLN A 137 -9.27 -20.15 25.83
N ALA A 138 -8.00 -19.84 25.58
CA ALA A 138 -7.63 -18.56 25.02
C ALA A 138 -8.47 -18.37 23.76
N ALA A 139 -9.40 -17.42 23.84
CA ALA A 139 -10.13 -16.86 22.72
C ALA A 139 -9.12 -16.31 21.70
N GLN A 140 -8.63 -17.18 20.81
CA GLN A 140 -8.09 -16.77 19.52
C GLN A 140 -9.27 -16.65 18.57
N GLY A 141 -10.06 -15.59 18.79
CA GLY A 141 -10.86 -15.02 17.73
C GLY A 141 -9.90 -14.58 16.63
N THR A 142 -9.75 -15.42 15.61
CA THR A 142 -9.21 -14.98 14.34
C THR A 142 -10.01 -13.75 13.91
N PRO A 143 -9.39 -12.59 13.60
CA PRO A 143 -10.10 -11.57 12.86
C PRO A 143 -10.28 -12.14 11.45
N THR A 144 -11.37 -12.85 11.21
CA THR A 144 -11.98 -12.91 9.89
C THR A 144 -12.32 -11.47 9.55
N TYR A 145 -11.43 -10.78 8.83
CA TYR A 145 -11.65 -9.43 8.32
C TYR A 145 -13.01 -9.40 7.61
N PRO A 146 -14.00 -8.64 8.09
CA PRO A 146 -15.26 -8.47 7.40
C PRO A 146 -15.14 -7.16 6.61
N THR A 147 -14.63 -7.22 5.38
CA THR A 147 -14.45 -6.03 4.54
C THR A 147 -14.79 -6.33 3.09
N ASP A 148 -16.06 -6.57 2.79
CA ASP A 148 -16.50 -6.86 1.41
C ASP A 148 -17.87 -6.23 1.05
N GLU A 149 -18.50 -5.49 1.96
CA GLU A 149 -19.79 -4.87 1.67
C GLU A 149 -19.58 -3.46 1.10
N LEU A 150 -20.04 -3.26 -0.14
CA LEU A 150 -20.13 -1.94 -0.75
C LEU A 150 -21.33 -1.18 -0.19
N THR A 151 -21.19 0.14 -0.10
CA THR A 151 -22.33 1.04 0.14
C THR A 151 -23.32 0.99 -1.04
N GLU A 152 -24.57 1.41 -0.81
CA GLU A 152 -25.54 1.52 -1.90
C GLU A 152 -25.11 2.53 -2.97
N LEU A 153 -24.45 3.63 -2.58
CA LEU A 153 -23.84 4.57 -3.52
C LEU A 153 -22.70 3.93 -4.32
N GLY A 154 -21.85 3.12 -3.67
CA GLY A 154 -20.80 2.36 -4.32
C GLY A 154 -21.37 1.44 -5.40
N LYS A 155 -22.42 0.69 -5.07
CA LYS A 155 -23.13 -0.15 -6.05
C LYS A 155 -23.70 0.67 -7.20
N CYS A 156 -24.33 1.81 -6.91
CA CYS A 156 -24.89 2.74 -7.90
C CYS A 156 -23.81 3.25 -8.88
N LEU A 157 -22.69 3.77 -8.37
CA LEU A 157 -21.58 4.26 -9.20
C LEU A 157 -20.96 3.16 -10.07
N LEU A 158 -20.95 1.92 -9.58
CA LEU A 158 -20.40 0.79 -10.33
C LEU A 158 -21.29 0.29 -11.47
N GLN A 159 -22.53 0.78 -11.58
CA GLN A 159 -23.39 0.52 -12.74
C GLN A 159 -22.97 1.35 -13.97
N HIS A 160 -22.26 2.45 -13.75
CA HIS A 160 -21.77 3.33 -14.81
C HIS A 160 -20.35 2.93 -15.21
N GLU A 161 -20.19 2.40 -16.43
CA GLU A 161 -18.94 1.80 -16.92
C GLU A 161 -17.74 2.77 -16.88
N ASP A 162 -17.98 4.03 -17.24
CA ASP A 162 -17.00 5.11 -17.25
C ASP A 162 -16.51 5.48 -15.84
N ILE A 163 -17.44 5.55 -14.89
CA ILE A 163 -17.13 5.84 -13.48
C ILE A 163 -16.37 4.67 -12.85
N TYR A 164 -16.86 3.45 -13.07
CA TYR A 164 -16.27 2.24 -12.51
C TYR A 164 -14.82 2.03 -12.97
N MET A 165 -14.54 2.13 -14.28
CA MET A 165 -13.17 2.02 -14.80
C MET A 165 -12.25 3.09 -14.21
N THR A 166 -12.77 4.31 -14.05
CA THR A 166 -12.04 5.41 -13.41
C THR A 166 -11.70 5.09 -11.96
N LEU A 167 -12.67 4.59 -11.17
CA LEU A 167 -12.48 4.22 -9.76
C LEU A 167 -11.46 3.10 -9.60
N LEU A 168 -11.52 2.07 -10.44
CA LEU A 168 -10.51 1.00 -10.43
C LEU A 168 -9.13 1.54 -10.78
N THR A 169 -9.02 2.29 -11.87
CA THR A 169 -7.73 2.81 -12.33
C THR A 169 -7.09 3.69 -11.26
N LEU A 170 -7.89 4.57 -10.65
CA LEU A 170 -7.45 5.45 -9.56
C LEU A 170 -7.00 4.66 -8.33
N SER A 171 -7.78 3.66 -7.92
CA SER A 171 -7.45 2.82 -6.75
C SER A 171 -6.17 2.01 -6.96
N PHE A 172 -6.02 1.35 -8.11
CA PHE A 172 -4.87 0.51 -8.41
C PHE A 172 -3.59 1.31 -8.72
N ASN A 173 -3.69 2.47 -9.39
CA ASN A 173 -2.53 3.37 -9.55
C ASN A 173 -1.96 3.80 -8.20
N SER A 174 -2.84 4.08 -7.24
CA SER A 174 -2.47 4.58 -5.92
C SER A 174 -1.62 3.61 -5.10
N LEU A 175 -1.60 2.32 -5.45
CA LEU A 175 -0.78 1.30 -4.81
C LEU A 175 0.72 1.48 -5.07
N SER A 176 1.08 2.17 -6.15
CA SER A 176 2.47 2.37 -6.61
C SER A 176 3.01 3.77 -6.33
N TRP A 177 2.18 4.67 -5.83
CA TRP A 177 2.57 6.02 -5.45
C TRP A 177 3.32 6.01 -4.11
N ARG A 178 4.29 6.90 -3.92
CA ARG A 178 5.19 6.91 -2.74
C ARG A 178 4.47 7.38 -1.46
N ASP A 179 3.48 6.61 -1.02
CA ASP A 179 2.71 6.80 0.20
C ASP A 179 2.26 5.44 0.78
N THR A 180 3.07 4.91 1.70
CA THR A 180 2.86 3.60 2.34
C THR A 180 1.50 3.51 3.05
N GLY A 181 1.06 4.58 3.72
CA GLY A 181 -0.21 4.59 4.44
C GLY A 181 -1.41 4.48 3.49
N ASN A 182 -1.34 5.18 2.36
CA ASN A 182 -2.33 5.07 1.30
C ASN A 182 -2.35 3.67 0.69
N CYS A 183 -1.17 3.15 0.32
CA CYS A 183 -1.02 1.82 -0.27
C CYS A 183 -1.67 0.73 0.61
N HIS A 184 -1.34 0.70 1.90
CA HIS A 184 -1.93 -0.25 2.85
C HIS A 184 -3.46 -0.15 2.90
N ARG A 185 -4.00 1.07 3.05
CA ARG A 185 -5.46 1.28 3.15
C ARG A 185 -6.19 0.80 1.90
N MET A 186 -5.70 1.21 0.73
CA MET A 186 -6.34 0.89 -0.55
C MET A 186 -6.27 -0.60 -0.86
N ALA A 187 -5.11 -1.23 -0.63
CA ALA A 187 -4.94 -2.66 -0.84
C ALA A 187 -5.84 -3.50 0.08
N SER A 188 -5.96 -3.13 1.35
CA SER A 188 -6.71 -3.89 2.35
C SER A 188 -8.23 -3.73 2.23
N LEU A 189 -8.72 -2.54 1.83
CA LEU A 189 -10.15 -2.20 1.97
C LEU A 189 -10.86 -1.95 0.64
N VAL A 190 -10.18 -1.42 -0.37
CA VAL A 190 -10.86 -0.84 -1.54
C VAL A 190 -10.67 -1.66 -2.80
N CYS A 191 -9.41 -1.98 -3.15
CA CYS A 191 -9.08 -2.55 -4.45
C CYS A 191 -9.82 -3.86 -4.74
N TRP A 192 -9.87 -4.79 -3.77
CA TRP A 192 -10.59 -6.04 -3.95
C TRP A 192 -12.10 -5.85 -3.98
N ALA A 193 -12.65 -5.02 -3.09
CA ALA A 193 -14.09 -4.77 -3.01
C ALA A 193 -14.65 -4.22 -4.33
N LEU A 194 -13.93 -3.29 -4.98
CA LEU A 194 -14.30 -2.76 -6.30
C LEU A 194 -14.14 -3.81 -7.40
N LEU A 195 -13.00 -4.50 -7.46
CA LEU A 195 -12.74 -5.48 -8.50
C LEU A 195 -13.70 -6.68 -8.41
N ARG A 196 -14.06 -7.11 -7.21
CA ARG A 196 -14.95 -8.27 -7.02
C ARG A 196 -16.30 -8.11 -7.71
N GLN A 197 -16.83 -6.88 -7.83
CA GLN A 197 -18.13 -6.64 -8.47
C GLN A 197 -18.17 -7.00 -9.95
N VAL A 198 -17.02 -7.01 -10.61
CA VAL A 198 -16.92 -7.17 -12.07
C VAL A 198 -16.23 -8.45 -12.50
N VAL A 199 -15.70 -9.20 -11.54
CA VAL A 199 -15.05 -10.50 -11.77
C VAL A 199 -16.01 -11.47 -12.47
N GLY A 200 -17.33 -11.33 -12.24
CA GLY A 200 -18.36 -12.10 -12.94
C GLY A 200 -18.53 -11.70 -14.41
N GLY A 201 -18.27 -10.43 -14.74
CA GLY A 201 -18.36 -9.89 -16.11
C GLY A 201 -17.20 -10.29 -17.01
N SER A 202 -17.08 -9.63 -18.16
CA SER A 202 -15.97 -9.83 -19.11
C SER A 202 -15.00 -8.66 -19.03
N LEU A 203 -13.93 -8.80 -18.26
CA LEU A 203 -12.80 -7.87 -18.28
C LEU A 203 -11.93 -8.14 -19.51
N LEU A 204 -11.39 -7.07 -20.10
CA LEU A 204 -10.37 -7.18 -21.15
C LEU A 204 -9.08 -7.82 -20.59
N PRO A 205 -8.43 -8.75 -21.31
CA PRO A 205 -7.18 -9.37 -20.87
C PRO A 205 -6.08 -8.37 -20.51
N GLU A 206 -6.01 -7.26 -21.24
CA GLU A 206 -5.05 -6.17 -21.01
C GLU A 206 -5.35 -5.44 -19.69
N ALA A 207 -6.63 -5.24 -19.37
CA ALA A 207 -7.05 -4.63 -18.10
C ALA A 207 -6.70 -5.52 -16.91
N VAL A 208 -6.95 -6.84 -17.00
CA VAL A 208 -6.56 -7.82 -15.98
C VAL A 208 -5.04 -7.81 -15.78
N SER A 209 -4.30 -7.78 -16.89
CA SER A 209 -2.85 -7.73 -16.88
C SER A 209 -2.32 -6.47 -16.20
N TRP A 210 -2.92 -5.33 -16.52
CA TRP A 210 -2.58 -4.04 -15.92
C TRP A 210 -2.90 -4.00 -14.42
N LEU A 211 -4.10 -4.44 -14.00
CA LEU A 211 -4.50 -4.49 -12.60
C LEU A 211 -3.53 -5.33 -11.77
N TYR A 212 -3.21 -6.53 -12.24
CA TYR A 212 -2.29 -7.42 -11.54
C TYR A 212 -0.88 -6.84 -11.48
N SER A 213 -0.39 -6.29 -12.59
CA SER A 213 0.91 -5.60 -12.65
C SER A 213 0.98 -4.41 -11.68
N SER A 214 -0.12 -3.66 -11.51
CA SER A 214 -0.18 -2.53 -10.56
C SER A 214 -0.02 -3.00 -9.11
N VAL A 215 -0.60 -4.14 -8.72
CA VAL A 215 -0.40 -4.73 -7.39
C VAL A 215 1.05 -5.18 -7.20
N LEU A 216 1.64 -5.83 -8.21
CA LEU A 216 3.03 -6.27 -8.15
C LEU A 216 4.02 -5.09 -8.08
N LYS A 217 3.76 -4.00 -8.81
CA LYS A 217 4.52 -2.74 -8.68
C LYS A 217 4.38 -2.16 -7.28
N GLY A 218 3.19 -2.17 -6.69
CA GLY A 218 2.99 -1.78 -5.30
C GLY A 218 3.83 -2.63 -4.33
N LEU A 219 3.94 -3.94 -4.60
CA LEU A 219 4.73 -4.87 -3.78
C LEU A 219 6.24 -4.61 -3.91
N GLN A 220 6.70 -4.21 -5.10
CA GLN A 220 8.08 -3.73 -5.30
C GLN A 220 8.35 -2.41 -4.56
N MET A 221 7.40 -1.49 -4.59
CA MET A 221 7.55 -0.16 -3.98
C MET A 221 7.46 -0.17 -2.45
N HIS A 222 6.54 -0.93 -1.88
CA HIS A 222 6.20 -0.88 -0.45
C HIS A 222 6.43 -2.21 0.30
N GLY A 223 6.86 -3.27 -0.38
CA GLY A 223 6.99 -4.62 0.20
C GLY A 223 7.95 -4.72 1.38
N GLN A 224 8.84 -3.74 1.57
CA GLN A 224 9.70 -3.63 2.76
C GLN A 224 8.89 -3.39 4.05
N HIS A 225 7.68 -2.83 3.95
CA HIS A 225 6.79 -2.59 5.08
C HIS A 225 5.84 -3.77 5.26
N GLU A 226 5.89 -4.41 6.43
CA GLU A 226 5.13 -5.64 6.72
C GLU A 226 3.63 -5.49 6.45
N GLY A 227 3.02 -4.38 6.90
CA GLY A 227 1.59 -4.12 6.68
C GLY A 227 1.22 -4.03 5.19
N CYS A 228 1.96 -3.26 4.40
CA CYS A 228 1.75 -3.18 2.95
C CYS A 228 2.01 -4.51 2.26
N CYS A 229 3.09 -5.21 2.63
CA CYS A 229 3.43 -6.51 2.08
C CYS A 229 2.30 -7.52 2.32
N ALA A 230 1.79 -7.61 3.55
CA ALA A 230 0.67 -8.48 3.87
C ALA A 230 -0.59 -8.13 3.06
N ALA A 231 -0.98 -6.85 3.02
CA ALA A 231 -2.16 -6.40 2.30
C ALA A 231 -2.07 -6.65 0.79
N LEU A 232 -0.95 -6.29 0.17
CA LEU A 232 -0.70 -6.48 -1.26
C LEU A 232 -0.57 -7.95 -1.63
N MET A 233 0.04 -8.78 -0.78
CA MET A 233 0.09 -10.24 -0.97
C MET A 233 -1.30 -10.86 -0.95
N GLN A 234 -2.17 -10.43 -0.03
CA GLN A 234 -3.57 -10.90 0.00
C GLN A 234 -4.33 -10.43 -1.24
N LEU A 235 -4.16 -9.16 -1.65
CA LEU A 235 -4.80 -8.64 -2.86
C LEU A 235 -4.32 -9.40 -4.12
N ALA A 236 -3.01 -9.62 -4.27
CA ALA A 236 -2.45 -10.39 -5.36
C ALA A 236 -2.96 -11.84 -5.36
N PHE A 237 -3.04 -12.47 -4.18
CA PHE A 237 -3.62 -13.80 -4.03
C PHE A 237 -5.08 -13.82 -4.50
N ASN A 238 -5.94 -12.92 -4.00
CA ASN A 238 -7.36 -12.88 -4.37
C ASN A 238 -7.56 -12.69 -5.88
N ILE A 239 -6.79 -11.78 -6.50
CA ILE A 239 -6.86 -11.53 -7.95
C ILE A 239 -6.43 -12.78 -8.71
N TYR A 240 -5.28 -13.35 -8.37
CA TYR A 240 -4.75 -14.51 -9.07
C TYR A 240 -5.64 -15.73 -8.90
N ASP A 241 -6.09 -16.02 -7.68
CA ASP A 241 -6.94 -17.18 -7.38
C ASP A 241 -8.25 -17.15 -8.16
N THR A 242 -8.83 -15.94 -8.28
CA THR A 242 -10.17 -15.77 -8.84
C THR A 242 -10.16 -15.60 -10.35
N LEU A 243 -9.19 -14.85 -10.90
CA LEU A 243 -9.15 -14.53 -12.32
C LEU A 243 -8.32 -15.52 -13.13
N ARG A 244 -7.35 -16.24 -12.55
CA ARG A 244 -6.49 -17.17 -13.29
C ARG A 244 -7.23 -18.27 -14.06
N PRO A 245 -8.35 -18.84 -13.57
CA PRO A 245 -9.12 -19.82 -14.35
C PRO A 245 -9.68 -19.28 -15.67
N ARG A 246 -9.90 -17.95 -15.76
CA ARG A 246 -10.47 -17.28 -16.94
C ARG A 246 -9.43 -16.55 -17.78
N TYR A 247 -8.32 -16.10 -17.17
CA TYR A 247 -7.32 -15.24 -17.80
C TYR A 247 -5.93 -15.86 -17.72
N THR A 248 -5.42 -16.35 -18.85
CA THR A 248 -4.08 -16.96 -18.96
C THR A 248 -2.94 -15.96 -18.85
N GLU A 249 -3.18 -14.68 -19.19
CA GLU A 249 -2.18 -13.60 -19.14
C GLU A 249 -1.54 -13.42 -17.76
N LEU A 250 -2.28 -13.75 -16.69
CA LEU A 250 -1.74 -13.71 -15.33
C LEU A 250 -0.52 -14.64 -15.16
N ARG A 251 -0.45 -15.75 -15.90
CA ARG A 251 0.72 -16.63 -15.93
C ARG A 251 1.92 -15.93 -16.56
N SER A 252 1.71 -15.20 -17.65
CA SER A 252 2.76 -14.44 -18.35
C SER A 252 3.39 -13.41 -17.41
N ILE A 253 2.58 -12.70 -16.63
CA ILE A 253 3.05 -11.72 -15.64
C ILE A 253 3.81 -12.42 -14.50
N MET A 254 3.29 -13.53 -13.97
CA MET A 254 3.99 -14.30 -12.93
C MET A 254 5.35 -14.80 -13.40
N ALA A 255 5.46 -15.24 -14.66
CA ALA A 255 6.72 -15.72 -15.22
C ALA A 255 7.82 -14.65 -15.31
N GLN A 256 7.44 -13.36 -15.28
CA GLN A 256 8.40 -12.24 -15.26
C GLN A 256 8.95 -11.93 -13.86
N ILE A 257 8.46 -12.61 -12.82
CA ILE A 257 8.92 -12.39 -11.44
C ILE A 257 10.35 -12.95 -11.27
N PRO A 258 11.31 -12.14 -10.79
CA PRO A 258 12.66 -12.60 -10.53
C PRO A 258 12.68 -13.79 -9.56
N SER A 259 13.58 -14.75 -9.77
CA SER A 259 13.76 -15.93 -8.91
C SER A 259 12.54 -16.86 -8.75
N LEU A 260 11.52 -16.72 -9.60
CA LEU A 260 10.37 -17.62 -9.59
C LEU A 260 10.72 -18.98 -10.21
N GLN A 261 10.40 -20.05 -9.48
CA GLN A 261 10.56 -21.42 -9.96
C GLN A 261 9.36 -21.80 -10.84
N SER A 262 9.61 -21.99 -12.14
CA SER A 262 8.56 -22.29 -13.12
C SER A 262 7.76 -23.55 -12.79
N ASP A 263 8.42 -24.58 -12.26
CA ASP A 263 7.77 -25.84 -11.84
C ASP A 263 6.85 -25.63 -10.62
N ALA A 264 7.27 -24.79 -9.66
CA ALA A 264 6.44 -24.46 -8.50
C ALA A 264 5.17 -23.71 -8.90
N LEU A 265 5.27 -22.81 -9.88
CA LEU A 265 4.12 -22.10 -10.45
C LEU A 265 3.19 -23.06 -11.19
N ALA A 266 3.73 -23.96 -12.03
CA ALA A 266 2.92 -24.96 -12.73
C ALA A 266 2.17 -25.88 -11.76
N LEU A 267 2.83 -26.32 -10.69
CA LEU A 267 2.25 -27.20 -9.67
C LEU A 267 1.18 -26.47 -8.83
N TYR A 268 1.37 -25.17 -8.57
CA TYR A 268 0.35 -24.34 -7.95
C TYR A 268 -0.89 -24.17 -8.85
N GLU A 269 -0.69 -23.82 -10.13
CA GLU A 269 -1.78 -23.66 -11.10
C GLU A 269 -2.55 -24.96 -11.34
N GLN A 270 -1.87 -26.10 -11.41
CA GLN A 270 -2.53 -27.40 -11.56
C GLN A 270 -3.52 -27.66 -10.42
N LYS A 271 -3.12 -27.36 -9.18
CA LYS A 271 -3.99 -27.50 -7.99
C LYS A 271 -5.10 -26.46 -7.92
N LEU A 272 -4.87 -25.28 -8.50
CA LEU A 272 -5.87 -24.23 -8.59
C LEU A 272 -6.99 -24.58 -9.57
N LEU A 273 -6.61 -25.08 -10.76
CA LEU A 273 -7.54 -25.43 -11.83
C LEU A 273 -8.23 -26.79 -11.60
N ASN A 274 -7.52 -27.73 -10.97
CA ASN A 274 -8.04 -29.05 -10.61
C ASN A 274 -8.01 -29.22 -9.08
N PRO A 275 -8.99 -28.64 -8.36
CA PRO A 275 -9.03 -28.74 -6.91
C PRO A 275 -9.22 -30.21 -6.49
N PRO A 276 -8.35 -30.76 -5.61
CA PRO A 276 -8.53 -32.12 -5.11
C PRO A 276 -9.84 -32.22 -4.29
N PRO A 277 -10.47 -33.41 -4.24
CA PRO A 277 -11.70 -33.62 -3.48
C PRO A 277 -11.53 -33.33 -1.98
N GLN A 278 -10.31 -33.49 -1.44
CA GLN A 278 -9.93 -32.98 -0.12
C GLN A 278 -9.40 -31.55 -0.25
N ARG A 279 -10.13 -30.58 0.31
CA ARG A 279 -9.70 -29.18 0.32
C ARG A 279 -8.35 -29.05 1.04
N LEU A 280 -7.29 -28.73 0.30
CA LEU A 280 -6.07 -28.18 0.90
C LEU A 280 -6.46 -26.97 1.75
N GLY A 281 -5.98 -26.92 2.99
CA GLY A 281 -6.25 -25.80 3.87
C GLY A 281 -5.82 -24.47 3.23
N GLU A 282 -6.73 -23.50 3.18
CA GLU A 282 -6.52 -22.19 2.52
C GLU A 282 -5.24 -21.49 3.01
N LYS A 283 -4.92 -21.65 4.29
CA LYS A 283 -3.67 -21.17 4.89
C LYS A 283 -2.43 -21.71 4.17
N LYS A 284 -2.39 -23.01 3.85
CA LYS A 284 -1.27 -23.64 3.14
C LYS A 284 -1.16 -23.15 1.70
N LYS A 285 -2.31 -22.91 1.04
CA LYS A 285 -2.37 -22.35 -0.31
C LYS A 285 -1.78 -20.94 -0.35
N LYS A 286 -2.18 -20.08 0.59
CA LYS A 286 -1.64 -18.71 0.75
C LYS A 286 -0.13 -18.72 1.01
N GLU A 287 0.36 -19.60 1.88
CA GLU A 287 1.81 -19.71 2.14
C GLU A 287 2.60 -20.17 0.91
N GLN A 288 2.07 -21.11 0.11
CA GLN A 288 2.69 -21.49 -1.16
C GLN A 288 2.73 -20.32 -2.15
N PHE A 289 1.65 -19.56 -2.24
CA PHE A 289 1.56 -18.39 -3.11
C PHE A 289 2.55 -17.29 -2.71
N LYS A 290 2.68 -16.99 -1.41
CA LYS A 290 3.67 -16.01 -0.91
C LYS A 290 5.10 -16.35 -1.35
N ARG A 291 5.46 -17.64 -1.39
CA ARG A 291 6.79 -18.07 -1.86
C ARG A 291 7.01 -17.77 -3.34
N LEU A 292 5.96 -17.83 -4.17
CA LEU A 292 6.06 -17.48 -5.59
C LEU A 292 6.34 -15.99 -5.79
N LEU A 293 5.75 -15.13 -4.95
CA LEU A 293 5.93 -13.68 -5.02
C LEU A 293 7.13 -13.15 -4.23
N ALA A 294 7.90 -13.99 -3.55
CA ALA A 294 9.00 -13.55 -2.69
C ALA A 294 10.05 -12.71 -3.44
N GLY A 295 10.32 -13.03 -4.72
CA GLY A 295 11.31 -12.34 -5.54
C GLY A 295 10.94 -10.92 -5.97
N ILE A 296 9.67 -10.52 -5.82
CA ILE A 296 9.17 -9.18 -6.20
C ILE A 296 8.97 -8.25 -5.00
N VAL A 297 9.09 -8.76 -3.78
CA VAL A 297 8.95 -7.96 -2.55
C VAL A 297 10.08 -6.93 -2.49
N GLY A 298 9.70 -5.65 -2.36
CA GLY A 298 10.66 -4.54 -2.24
C GLY A 298 11.70 -4.79 -1.15
N LYS A 299 12.98 -4.64 -1.51
CA LYS A 299 14.10 -4.74 -0.55
C LYS A 299 14.28 -3.42 0.18
N PRO A 300 14.69 -3.43 1.47
CA PRO A 300 15.01 -2.21 2.20
C PRO A 300 16.05 -1.35 1.48
N LEU A 301 15.89 -0.02 1.52
CA LEU A 301 16.78 0.94 0.86
C LEU A 301 18.28 0.70 1.19
N GLY A 302 18.60 0.30 2.42
CA GLY A 302 19.97 -0.05 2.85
C GLY A 302 20.57 -1.34 2.26
N GLN A 303 19.77 -2.15 1.56
CA GLN A 303 20.22 -3.30 0.75
C GLN A 303 20.27 -2.98 -0.74
N GLN A 304 19.54 -1.95 -1.21
CA GLN A 304 19.54 -1.52 -2.61
C GLN A 304 20.85 -0.81 -3.01
N PHE A 305 21.51 -0.13 -2.06
CA PHE A 305 22.81 0.50 -2.25
C PHE A 305 24.00 -0.40 -1.90
N LYS A 306 23.76 -1.62 -1.40
CA LYS A 306 24.81 -2.65 -1.35
C LYS A 306 24.97 -3.19 -2.76
N LYS A 307 25.95 -2.68 -3.48
CA LYS A 307 26.44 -3.35 -4.70
C LYS A 307 26.79 -4.77 -4.28
N ASP A 308 26.08 -5.77 -4.82
CA ASP A 308 26.43 -7.19 -4.61
C ASP A 308 27.76 -7.45 -5.33
N VAL A 309 28.86 -7.05 -4.69
CA VAL A 309 30.20 -7.40 -5.16
C VAL A 309 30.50 -8.78 -4.62
N HIS A 310 30.10 -9.79 -5.37
CA HIS A 310 30.48 -11.17 -5.12
C HIS A 310 31.96 -11.35 -5.49
N ILE A 311 32.88 -10.78 -4.69
CA ILE A 311 34.32 -10.98 -4.89
C ILE A 311 34.65 -12.37 -4.36
N ARG A 312 34.70 -13.36 -5.26
CA ARG A 312 34.93 -14.77 -4.93
C ARG A 312 36.28 -15.06 -4.27
N ASN A 313 37.20 -14.09 -4.14
CA ASN A 313 38.51 -14.29 -3.54
C ASN A 313 39.06 -12.99 -2.92
N LEU A 314 38.37 -12.41 -1.93
CA LEU A 314 39.03 -11.42 -1.06
C LEU A 314 39.75 -12.17 0.08
N PRO A 315 41.08 -12.02 0.24
CA PRO A 315 41.77 -12.46 1.43
C PRO A 315 41.13 -11.79 2.66
N SER A 316 40.87 -12.58 3.71
CA SER A 316 40.27 -12.05 4.94
C SER A 316 41.18 -10.99 5.57
N LEU A 317 40.73 -9.73 5.62
CA LEU A 317 41.46 -8.61 6.25
C LEU A 317 41.53 -8.72 7.78
N PHE A 318 40.81 -9.67 8.37
CA PHE A 318 40.88 -9.95 9.79
C PHE A 318 41.47 -11.34 9.98
N LYS A 319 42.79 -11.39 10.23
CA LYS A 319 43.37 -12.55 10.90
C LYS A 319 42.62 -12.71 12.22
N LYS A 320 41.75 -13.72 12.29
CA LYS A 320 41.24 -14.23 13.56
C LYS A 320 42.47 -14.68 14.34
N VAL A 321 42.90 -13.87 15.31
CA VAL A 321 43.84 -14.33 16.33
C VAL A 321 43.13 -15.46 17.04
N LYS A 322 43.66 -16.66 16.85
CA LYS A 322 43.20 -17.89 17.50
C LYS A 322 43.46 -17.70 19.00
N PRO A 323 42.47 -17.85 19.89
CA PRO A 323 42.76 -17.86 21.32
C PRO A 323 43.46 -19.19 21.62
N GLU A 324 44.78 -19.17 21.70
CA GLU A 324 45.53 -20.28 22.29
C GLU A 324 45.32 -20.23 23.79
N GLY A 325 44.68 -21.29 24.30
CA GLY A 325 44.48 -21.48 25.72
C GLY A 325 45.80 -21.66 26.45
N LYS A 326 45.88 -20.99 27.61
CA LYS A 326 46.65 -21.31 28.82
C LYS A 326 48.11 -21.71 28.62
N ARG A 327 49.01 -20.75 28.88
CA ARG A 327 50.18 -20.99 29.74
C ARG A 327 50.38 -19.83 30.70
N ASP A 328 50.82 -20.21 31.88
CA ASP A 328 50.96 -19.49 33.13
C ASP A 328 51.99 -18.35 33.12
N VAL A 329 51.65 -17.28 33.87
CA VAL A 329 52.46 -16.66 34.94
C VAL A 329 53.72 -15.84 34.57
N LEU A 330 53.65 -14.56 35.00
CA LEU A 330 54.70 -13.58 35.40
C LEU A 330 55.29 -12.58 34.38
N GLU A 331 55.17 -11.31 34.81
CA GLU A 331 56.05 -10.14 34.61
C GLU A 331 56.14 -9.47 33.23
N SER A 332 55.56 -8.27 33.10
CA SER A 332 56.30 -6.99 33.15
C SER A 332 55.53 -5.81 32.51
N SER A 333 55.20 -4.81 33.35
CA SER A 333 55.24 -3.35 33.11
C SER A 333 54.89 -2.75 31.73
N GLU A 334 53.85 -1.91 31.71
CA GLU A 334 53.80 -0.51 31.20
C GLU A 334 52.40 -0.12 30.66
N ASP A 335 51.45 0.09 31.59
CA ASP A 335 50.19 0.80 31.32
C ASP A 335 50.27 2.21 31.92
N THR A 336 50.96 3.13 31.22
CA THR A 336 51.03 4.54 31.65
C THR A 336 51.03 5.55 30.50
N ALA A 337 50.46 5.20 29.34
CA ALA A 337 50.47 6.07 28.16
C ALA A 337 49.16 6.82 27.88
N LEU A 338 48.02 6.40 28.44
CA LEU A 338 46.70 6.96 28.07
C LEU A 338 46.08 7.91 29.11
N THR A 339 46.63 7.97 30.32
CA THR A 339 46.12 8.83 31.40
C THR A 339 46.63 10.27 31.35
N CYS A 340 47.64 10.59 30.53
CA CYS A 340 48.20 11.94 30.44
C CYS A 340 47.47 12.88 29.47
N LEU A 341 46.46 12.41 28.72
CA LEU A 341 45.77 13.18 27.68
C LEU A 341 44.68 14.14 28.21
N PHE A 342 44.32 14.07 29.49
CA PHE A 342 43.14 14.77 30.03
C PHE A 342 43.40 15.73 31.20
N THR A 343 44.66 16.08 31.49
CA THR A 343 44.98 17.03 32.58
C THR A 343 45.26 18.44 32.03
N PRO A 344 44.55 19.49 32.51
CA PRO A 344 44.76 20.87 32.07
C PRO A 344 46.07 21.46 32.65
N PRO A 345 46.67 22.47 32.00
CA PRO A 345 47.94 23.05 32.43
C PRO A 345 47.76 23.88 33.71
N GLN A 346 48.59 23.63 34.73
CA GLN A 346 48.73 24.51 35.89
C GLN A 346 49.96 25.40 35.69
N ASP A 347 49.73 26.70 35.67
CA ASP A 347 50.74 27.76 35.68
C ASP A 347 51.57 27.73 36.97
N HIS A 348 52.89 27.90 36.84
CA HIS A 348 53.79 28.10 37.97
C HIS A 348 54.09 29.60 38.15
N LEU A 349 53.78 30.09 39.36
CA LEU A 349 54.27 31.27 40.10
C LEU A 349 55.03 32.38 39.35
#